data_AF-A0AA40AQI7-F1
#
_entry.id   AF-A0AA40AQI7-F1
#
_cell.length_a   1.000
_cell.length_b   1.000
_cell.length_c   1.000
_cell.angle_alpha   90.00
_cell.angle_beta   90.00
_cell.angle_gamma   90.00
#
_symmetry.space_group_name_H-M   'P 1'
#
loop_
_entity.id
_entity.type
_entity.pdbx_description
1 polymer ?
#
loop_
_entity_poly.entity_id
_entity_poly.type
_entity_poly.pdbx_seq_one_letter_code
_entity_poly.pdbx_strand_id
1 'polypeptide(L)'
;MEPRTQTTSTKQTGQLKSTTTRFCFRVRVEDVPGPPLGRSLTLANDFLRRNFCRSFSWESDYVYTPVNIGGQGKVWVLLDVDKNVEPKPDLKDVELVTFRVRAIKDSLEYERVHYAGIRSYTSIFPWGGRSMQPVQDWRTLSGREGETQHRQPVVMEDVGIEGSSA
;
A
#
# COMPACT_ATOMS: atom_id res chain seq x y z
N MET A 1 -59.43 26.42 -24.82
CA MET A 1 -58.56 25.23 -24.79
C MET A 1 -57.23 25.66 -25.38
N GLU A 2 -56.22 25.86 -24.53
CA GLU A 2 -54.86 26.21 -24.96
C GLU A 2 -53.89 25.06 -24.61
N PRO A 3 -52.94 24.71 -25.49
CA PRO A 3 -52.00 23.64 -25.21
C PRO A 3 -50.86 24.14 -24.32
N ARG A 4 -50.72 23.55 -23.13
CA ARG A 4 -49.54 23.72 -22.27
C ARG A 4 -48.35 23.00 -22.90
N THR A 5 -47.35 23.76 -23.34
CA THR A 5 -46.04 23.24 -23.73
C THR A 5 -45.33 22.72 -22.47
N GLN A 6 -45.07 21.42 -22.41
CA GLN A 6 -44.22 20.82 -21.40
C GLN A 6 -42.77 21.16 -21.70
N THR A 7 -42.17 22.00 -20.87
CA THR A 7 -40.72 22.21 -20.87
C THR A 7 -40.06 21.00 -20.23
N THR A 8 -39.59 20.06 -21.04
CA THR A 8 -38.71 18.98 -20.60
C THR A 8 -37.36 19.59 -20.20
N SER A 9 -37.17 19.76 -18.90
CA SER A 9 -35.89 20.13 -18.30
C SER A 9 -34.91 18.97 -18.44
N THR A 10 -34.12 18.96 -19.51
CA THR A 10 -32.96 18.07 -19.65
C THR A 10 -31.95 18.44 -18.56
N LYS A 11 -31.95 17.66 -17.47
CA LYS A 11 -30.84 17.66 -16.52
C LYS A 11 -29.58 17.25 -17.29
N GLN A 12 -28.76 18.23 -17.65
CA GLN A 12 -27.35 17.98 -17.94
C GLN A 12 -26.72 17.51 -16.62
N THR A 13 -26.69 16.19 -16.40
CA THR A 13 -25.70 15.58 -15.52
C THR A 13 -24.35 15.85 -16.14
N GLY A 14 -23.76 16.99 -15.81
CA GLY A 14 -22.34 17.24 -16.00
C GLY A 14 -21.62 16.12 -15.30
N GLN A 15 -21.15 15.15 -16.08
CA GLN A 15 -20.27 14.09 -15.64
C GLN A 15 -19.03 14.80 -15.11
N LEU A 16 -18.94 15.00 -13.78
CA LEU A 16 -17.71 15.45 -13.16
C LEU A 16 -16.64 14.50 -13.65
N LYS A 17 -15.71 14.99 -14.46
CA LYS A 17 -14.51 14.23 -14.81
C LYS A 17 -13.88 13.85 -13.48
N SER A 18 -13.87 12.56 -13.16
CA SER A 18 -13.18 12.04 -11.99
C SER A 18 -11.70 12.39 -12.17
N THR A 19 -11.22 13.39 -11.44
CA THR A 19 -9.81 13.76 -11.44
C THR A 19 -9.10 12.87 -10.44
N THR A 20 -8.30 11.95 -10.96
CA THR A 20 -7.39 11.13 -10.18
C THR A 20 -6.52 12.01 -9.27
N THR A 21 -6.36 11.59 -8.00
CA THR A 21 -5.57 12.33 -7.00
C THR A 21 -4.57 11.42 -6.31
N ARG A 22 -3.34 11.90 -6.12
CA ARG A 22 -2.29 11.22 -5.34
C ARG A 22 -2.23 11.80 -3.94
N PHE A 23 -2.35 10.94 -2.95
CA PHE A 23 -2.10 11.26 -1.56
C PHE A 23 -0.75 10.69 -1.14
N CYS A 24 0.02 11.48 -0.41
CA CYS A 24 1.29 11.06 0.17
C CYS A 24 1.24 11.25 1.68
N PHE A 25 1.47 10.17 2.42
CA PHE A 25 1.42 10.16 3.87
C PHE A 25 2.81 9.99 4.43
N ARG A 26 3.26 10.95 5.25
CA ARG A 26 4.40 10.75 6.14
C ARG A 26 3.89 10.31 7.49
N VAL A 27 4.20 9.08 7.88
CA VAL A 27 3.66 8.47 9.09
C VAL A 27 4.76 7.73 9.85
N ARG A 28 4.62 7.63 11.17
CA ARG A 28 5.39 6.66 11.97
C ARG A 28 4.64 5.32 11.91
N VAL A 29 5.32 4.27 11.51
CA VAL A 29 4.68 2.96 11.30
C VAL A 29 3.99 2.47 12.59
N GLU A 30 4.64 2.67 13.73
CA GLU A 30 4.15 2.34 15.06
C GLU A 30 2.87 3.09 15.47
N ASP A 31 2.58 4.24 14.86
CA ASP A 31 1.36 5.02 15.12
C ASP A 31 0.14 4.44 14.39
N VAL A 32 0.34 3.57 13.39
CA VAL A 32 -0.74 2.99 12.60
C VAL A 32 -1.21 1.67 13.23
N PRO A 33 -2.50 1.55 13.59
CA PRO A 33 -3.02 0.35 14.22
C PRO A 33 -3.05 -0.85 13.25
N GLY A 34 -3.07 -2.04 13.84
CA GLY A 34 -3.15 -3.31 13.11
C GLY A 34 -1.79 -3.99 12.86
N PRO A 35 -1.81 -5.14 12.16
CA PRO A 35 -0.62 -5.95 11.94
C PRO A 35 0.38 -5.21 11.04
N PRO A 36 1.70 -5.39 11.22
CA PRO A 36 2.71 -4.58 10.53
C PRO A 36 2.56 -4.53 9.00
N LEU A 37 2.29 -5.66 8.35
CA LEU A 37 2.11 -5.74 6.89
C LEU A 37 0.76 -5.16 6.40
N GLY A 38 -0.22 -4.99 7.29
CA GLY A 38 -1.54 -4.44 6.97
C GLY A 38 -1.68 -2.93 7.15
N ARG A 39 -0.68 -2.27 7.76
CA ARG A 39 -0.77 -0.85 8.17
C ARG A 39 -1.02 0.11 7.02
N SER A 40 -0.44 -0.11 5.84
CA SER A 40 -0.69 0.75 4.68
C SER A 40 -2.16 0.69 4.23
N LEU A 41 -2.77 -0.49 4.27
CA LEU A 41 -4.19 -0.69 3.96
C LEU A 41 -5.10 -0.14 5.07
N THR A 42 -4.71 -0.26 6.34
CA THR A 42 -5.40 0.39 7.46
C THR A 42 -5.43 1.91 7.28
N LEU A 43 -4.27 2.50 6.99
CA LEU A 43 -4.12 3.94 6.76
C LEU A 43 -4.96 4.41 5.58
N ALA A 44 -4.94 3.67 4.46
CA ALA A 44 -5.74 3.98 3.28
C ALA A 44 -7.25 3.90 3.57
N ASN A 45 -7.71 2.86 4.27
CA ASN A 45 -9.13 2.72 4.64
C ASN A 45 -9.59 3.82 5.60
N ASP A 46 -8.80 4.13 6.63
CA ASP A 46 -9.13 5.20 7.58
C ASP A 46 -9.29 6.54 6.86
N PHE A 47 -8.33 6.87 5.98
CA PHE A 47 -8.37 8.09 5.20
C PHE A 47 -9.58 8.14 4.24
N LEU A 48 -9.82 7.07 3.48
CA LEU A 48 -10.92 7.01 2.49
C LEU A 48 -12.29 7.04 3.16
N ARG A 49 -12.46 6.38 4.31
CA ARG A 49 -13.74 6.40 5.03
C ARG A 49 -14.09 7.81 5.51
N ARG A 50 -13.10 8.55 6.00
CA ARG A 50 -13.29 9.92 6.52
C ARG A 50 -13.51 10.95 5.42
N ASN A 51 -12.79 10.85 4.30
CA ASN A 51 -12.76 11.90 3.28
C ASN A 51 -13.61 11.60 2.05
N PHE A 52 -13.90 10.32 1.77
CA PHE A 52 -14.60 9.86 0.57
C PHE A 52 -15.82 8.97 0.89
N CYS A 53 -16.12 8.75 2.17
CA CYS A 53 -17.22 7.90 2.63
C CYS A 53 -17.22 6.48 2.03
N ARG A 54 -16.04 5.94 1.70
CA ARG A 54 -15.88 4.59 1.13
C ARG A 54 -14.67 3.87 1.68
N SER A 55 -14.64 2.55 1.53
CA SER A 55 -13.45 1.75 1.83
C SER A 55 -12.53 1.67 0.60
N PHE A 56 -11.30 1.22 0.84
CA PHE A 56 -10.33 0.94 -0.21
C PHE A 56 -10.85 -0.17 -1.13
N SER A 57 -10.69 0.01 -2.44
CA SER A 57 -11.00 -1.00 -3.45
C SER A 57 -9.77 -1.28 -4.30
N TRP A 58 -9.35 -2.55 -4.40
CA TRP A 58 -8.24 -2.94 -5.28
C TRP A 58 -8.54 -2.71 -6.76
N GLU A 59 -9.81 -2.62 -7.12
CA GLU A 59 -10.22 -2.34 -8.50
C GLU A 59 -9.95 -0.88 -8.86
N SER A 60 -10.32 0.05 -7.98
CA SER A 60 -10.24 1.49 -8.26
C SER A 60 -9.05 2.20 -7.63
N ASP A 61 -8.38 1.61 -6.63
CA ASP A 61 -7.36 2.29 -5.84
C ASP A 61 -6.02 1.55 -5.90
N TYR A 62 -4.97 2.25 -5.51
CA TYR A 62 -3.66 1.64 -5.32
C TYR A 62 -2.96 2.26 -4.12
N VAL A 63 -2.33 1.41 -3.31
CA VAL A 63 -1.52 1.83 -2.17
C VAL A 63 -0.09 1.34 -2.36
N TYR A 64 0.85 2.27 -2.52
CA TYR A 64 2.26 1.95 -2.53
C TYR A 64 2.75 1.75 -1.09
N THR A 65 3.15 0.53 -0.78
CA THR A 65 3.60 0.12 0.55
C THR A 65 5.12 -0.03 0.56
N PRO A 66 5.86 0.77 1.34
CA PRO A 66 7.32 0.65 1.41
C PRO A 66 7.73 -0.62 2.16
N VAL A 67 8.89 -1.18 1.82
CA VAL A 67 9.41 -2.46 2.36
C VAL A 67 9.51 -2.44 3.90
N ASN A 68 9.81 -1.28 4.49
CA ASN A 68 9.97 -1.12 5.93
C ASN A 68 8.67 -0.85 6.70
N ILE A 69 7.48 -0.99 6.08
CA ILE A 69 6.19 -0.90 6.77
C ILE A 69 6.03 -1.93 7.90
N GLY A 70 6.80 -3.03 7.84
CA GLY A 70 6.80 -4.06 8.87
C GLY A 70 7.57 -3.67 10.15
N GLY A 71 8.40 -2.62 10.09
CA GLY A 71 9.32 -2.23 11.15
C GLY A 71 8.82 -1.08 12.02
N GLN A 72 9.75 -0.20 12.36
CA GLN A 72 9.51 1.02 13.14
C GLN A 72 10.12 2.23 12.43
N GLY A 73 9.61 3.41 12.75
CA GLY A 73 10.14 4.68 12.26
C GLY A 73 9.25 5.31 11.19
N LYS A 74 9.81 6.32 10.51
CA LYS A 74 9.06 7.14 9.57
C LYS A 74 9.09 6.52 8.17
N VAL A 75 7.91 6.46 7.56
CA VAL A 75 7.74 5.98 6.18
C VAL A 75 6.89 6.94 5.37
N TRP A 76 7.02 6.80 4.05
CA TRP A 76 6.17 7.46 3.08
C TRP A 76 5.27 6.43 2.41
N VAL A 77 3.96 6.59 2.54
CA VAL A 77 2.95 5.74 1.89
C VAL A 77 2.26 6.57 0.82
N LEU A 78 2.05 6.01 -0.37
CA LEU A 78 1.31 6.69 -1.43
C LEU A 78 -0.04 6.00 -1.62
N LEU A 79 -1.09 6.79 -1.79
CA LEU A 79 -2.42 6.33 -2.13
C LEU A 79 -2.88 7.05 -3.39
N ASP A 80 -3.15 6.25 -4.41
CA ASP A 80 -3.71 6.65 -5.68
C ASP A 80 -5.21 6.34 -5.64
N VAL A 81 -6.03 7.39 -5.66
CA VAL A 81 -7.49 7.28 -5.65
C VAL A 81 -7.99 7.37 -7.09
N ASP A 82 -8.85 6.42 -7.46
CA ASP A 82 -9.44 6.27 -8.79
C ASP A 82 -8.36 6.12 -9.88
N LYS A 83 -7.61 5.02 -9.80
CA LYS A 83 -6.51 4.69 -10.69
C LYS A 83 -6.93 4.38 -12.12
N ASN A 84 -8.22 4.14 -12.38
CA ASN A 84 -8.75 3.70 -13.67
C ASN A 84 -9.18 4.85 -14.59
N VAL A 85 -8.82 6.10 -14.28
CA VAL A 85 -9.15 7.23 -15.15
C VAL A 85 -8.38 7.13 -16.46
N GLU A 86 -9.10 7.43 -17.56
CA GLU A 86 -8.57 7.51 -18.91
C GLU A 86 -8.81 8.91 -19.51
N PRO A 87 -7.82 9.51 -20.18
CA PRO A 87 -6.46 9.00 -20.36
C PRO A 87 -5.68 9.00 -19.03
N LYS A 88 -4.76 8.03 -18.86
CA LYS A 88 -3.86 8.00 -17.69
C LYS A 88 -3.11 9.35 -17.57
N PRO A 89 -3.22 10.05 -16.43
CA PRO A 89 -2.52 11.32 -16.25
C PRO A 89 -1.00 11.10 -16.12
N ASP A 90 -0.20 12.08 -16.56
CA ASP A 90 1.21 12.13 -16.20
C ASP A 90 1.33 12.34 -14.68
N LEU A 91 2.20 11.58 -14.03
CA LEU A 91 2.52 11.71 -12.60
C LEU A 91 3.03 13.11 -12.23
N LYS A 92 3.59 13.84 -13.21
CA LYS A 92 4.03 15.22 -13.05
C LYS A 92 2.89 16.22 -13.01
N ASP A 93 1.70 15.84 -13.47
CA ASP A 93 0.54 16.71 -13.62
C ASP A 93 -0.61 16.34 -12.66
N VAL A 94 -0.62 15.12 -12.12
CA VAL A 94 -1.64 14.68 -11.14
C VAL A 94 -1.59 15.53 -9.87
N GLU A 95 -2.72 15.83 -9.24
CA GLU A 95 -2.69 16.53 -7.95
C GLU A 95 -1.96 15.66 -6.90
N LEU A 96 -0.97 16.23 -6.22
CA LEU A 96 -0.27 15.60 -5.09
C LEU A 96 -0.60 16.34 -3.80
N VAL A 97 -1.34 15.68 -2.94
CA VAL A 97 -1.67 16.19 -1.61
C VAL A 97 -0.86 15.42 -0.57
N THR A 98 -0.15 16.14 0.28
CA THR A 98 0.73 15.51 1.27
C THR A 98 0.23 15.76 2.69
N PHE A 99 0.28 14.72 3.51
CA PHE A 99 -0.16 14.72 4.89
C PHE A 99 0.95 14.24 5.82
N ARG A 100 1.08 14.90 6.98
CA ARG A 100 1.75 14.34 8.14
C ARG A 100 0.68 13.64 8.98
N VAL A 101 0.87 12.35 9.21
CA VAL A 101 -0.05 11.53 9.99
C VAL A 101 0.49 11.38 11.41
N ARG A 102 -0.39 11.51 12.40
CA ARG A 102 -0.07 11.31 13.82
C ARG A 102 -1.18 10.50 14.48
N ALA A 103 -0.83 9.64 15.42
CA ALA A 103 -1.83 9.08 16.33
C ALA A 103 -2.17 10.11 17.42
N ILE A 104 -3.47 10.34 17.65
CA ILE A 104 -3.99 11.09 18.79
C ILE A 104 -5.02 10.20 19.49
N LYS A 105 -4.65 9.68 20.66
CA LYS A 105 -5.44 8.66 21.36
C LYS A 105 -5.68 7.45 20.43
N ASP A 106 -6.94 7.19 20.09
CA ASP A 106 -7.37 6.05 19.27
C ASP A 106 -7.67 6.45 17.80
N SER A 107 -7.35 7.68 17.39
CA SER A 107 -7.54 8.16 16.02
C SER A 107 -6.22 8.52 15.35
N LEU A 108 -6.16 8.32 14.03
CA LEU A 108 -5.16 8.97 13.18
C LEU A 108 -5.63 10.38 12.82
N GLU A 109 -4.73 11.35 12.86
CA GLU A 109 -4.97 12.72 12.41
C GLU A 109 -4.09 13.06 11.21
N TYR A 110 -4.66 13.85 10.29
CA TYR A 110 -4.08 14.15 8.98
C TYR A 110 -3.83 15.66 8.86
N GLU A 111 -2.59 16.08 9.09
CA GLU A 111 -2.18 17.47 8.95
C GLU A 111 -1.68 17.69 7.51
N ARG A 112 -2.39 18.50 6.72
CA ARG A 112 -1.92 18.85 5.36
C ARG A 112 -0.63 19.66 5.48
N VAL A 113 0.41 19.22 4.79
CA VAL A 113 1.75 19.81 4.87
C VAL A 113 2.39 19.85 3.50
N HIS A 114 3.28 20.82 3.28
CA HIS A 114 4.09 20.88 2.09
C HIS A 114 5.52 20.42 2.41
N TYR A 115 6.05 19.50 1.61
CA TYR A 115 7.45 19.06 1.70
C TYR A 115 8.18 19.43 0.43
N ALA A 116 9.25 20.20 0.55
CA ALA A 116 10.09 20.55 -0.59
C ALA A 116 10.62 19.29 -1.29
N GLY A 117 10.54 19.24 -2.62
CA GLY A 117 11.06 18.14 -3.43
C GLY A 117 10.25 16.84 -3.41
N ILE A 118 9.13 16.77 -2.68
CA ILE A 118 8.33 15.53 -2.55
C ILE A 118 7.79 15.02 -3.89
N ARG A 119 7.52 15.93 -4.85
CA ARG A 119 7.08 15.57 -6.21
C ARG A 119 8.12 14.69 -6.90
N SER A 120 9.39 15.13 -6.93
CA SER A 120 10.48 14.37 -7.56
C SER A 120 10.65 12.98 -6.95
N TYR A 121 10.47 12.86 -5.63
CA TYR A 121 10.52 11.56 -4.94
C TYR A 121 9.32 10.66 -5.27
N THR A 122 8.12 11.22 -5.40
CA THR A 122 6.89 10.43 -5.58
C THR A 122 6.58 10.11 -7.04
N SER A 123 7.07 10.90 -7.99
CA SER A 123 6.88 10.68 -9.42
C SER A 123 7.62 9.46 -9.98
N ILE A 124 8.57 8.87 -9.24
CA ILE A 124 9.23 7.62 -9.65
C ILE A 124 8.33 6.38 -9.46
N PHE A 125 7.29 6.50 -8.63
CA PHE A 125 6.37 5.40 -8.35
C PHE A 125 5.21 5.42 -9.36
N PRO A 126 5.04 4.37 -10.17
CA PRO A 126 4.04 4.35 -11.23
C PRO A 126 2.63 4.47 -10.68
N TRP A 127 1.72 5.01 -11.49
CA TRP A 127 0.30 5.09 -11.14
C TRP A 127 -0.32 3.69 -11.03
N GLY A 128 -1.07 3.42 -9.97
CA GLY A 128 -1.89 2.21 -9.90
C GLY A 128 -1.13 0.88 -9.71
N GLY A 129 0.21 0.91 -9.70
CA GLY A 129 1.07 -0.26 -9.77
C GLY A 129 0.90 -1.05 -11.08
N ARG A 130 1.90 -1.86 -11.46
CA ARG A 130 1.61 -2.97 -12.38
C ARG A 130 0.69 -3.93 -11.64
N SER A 131 -0.37 -4.42 -12.29
CA SER A 131 -1.36 -5.36 -11.74
C SER A 131 -0.73 -6.30 -10.69
N MET A 132 -0.88 -5.95 -9.41
CA MET A 132 -0.58 -6.89 -8.35
C MET A 132 -1.81 -7.78 -8.26
N GLN A 133 -1.70 -8.99 -8.78
CA GLN A 133 -2.62 -10.04 -8.37
C GLN A 133 -2.59 -10.08 -6.84
N PRO A 134 -3.75 -10.08 -6.16
CA PRO A 134 -3.78 -10.14 -4.71
C PRO A 134 -3.01 -11.37 -4.24
N VAL A 135 -2.01 -11.17 -3.38
CA VAL A 135 -1.37 -12.28 -2.67
C VAL A 135 -2.44 -12.83 -1.73
N GLN A 136 -3.11 -13.89 -2.16
CA GLN A 136 -4.21 -14.52 -1.43
C GLN A 136 -3.75 -15.44 -0.29
N ASP A 137 -2.46 -15.63 -0.06
CA ASP A 137 -1.99 -16.51 1.01
C ASP A 137 -0.98 -15.83 1.94
N TRP A 138 -1.48 -15.39 3.09
CA TRP A 138 -0.63 -15.14 4.26
C TRP A 138 -0.06 -16.45 4.84
N ARG A 139 -0.58 -17.62 4.42
CA ARG A 139 -0.11 -18.95 4.87
C ARG A 139 1.22 -19.39 4.27
N THR A 140 1.69 -18.77 3.18
CA THR A 140 2.95 -19.19 2.54
C THR A 140 4.19 -18.58 3.19
N LEU A 141 4.05 -17.60 4.09
CA LEU A 141 5.19 -16.99 4.80
C LEU A 141 5.48 -17.62 6.17
N SER A 142 4.62 -18.50 6.68
CA SER A 142 4.84 -19.25 7.93
C SER A 142 5.52 -20.62 7.73
N GLY A 143 5.97 -20.95 6.52
CA GLY A 143 6.50 -22.28 6.16
C GLY A 143 8.03 -22.40 6.10
N ARG A 144 8.81 -21.50 6.71
CA ARG A 144 10.28 -21.54 6.68
C ARG A 144 10.95 -21.38 8.04
N GLU A 145 10.30 -21.81 9.11
CA GLU A 145 10.96 -22.09 10.38
C GLU A 145 10.70 -23.56 10.74
N GLY A 146 11.70 -24.42 10.55
CA GLY A 146 11.63 -25.82 10.96
C GLY A 146 12.18 -26.82 9.95
N GLU A 147 13.42 -26.65 9.50
CA GLU A 147 14.19 -27.79 9.00
C GLU A 147 15.54 -27.83 9.71
N THR A 148 15.47 -28.19 11.00
CA THR A 148 16.62 -28.71 11.74
C THR A 148 16.97 -30.06 11.11
N GLN A 149 17.83 -30.05 10.10
CA GLN A 149 18.42 -31.29 9.59
C GLN A 149 19.21 -31.95 10.73
N HIS A 150 18.65 -33.06 11.22
CA HIS A 150 19.35 -34.08 11.99
C HIS A 150 20.61 -34.49 11.21
N ARG A 151 21.76 -33.92 11.58
CA ARG A 151 23.05 -34.52 11.25
C ARG A 151 23.16 -35.82 12.05
N GLN A 152 23.16 -36.94 11.33
CA GLN A 152 23.59 -38.22 11.86
C GLN A 152 25.04 -38.11 12.37
N PRO A 153 25.42 -38.76 13.47
CA PRO A 153 26.81 -38.86 13.85
C PRO A 153 27.53 -39.79 12.86
N VAL A 154 28.55 -39.25 12.18
CA VAL A 154 29.50 -40.06 11.41
C VAL A 154 30.31 -40.86 12.42
N VAL A 155 30.10 -42.16 12.45
CA VAL A 155 30.96 -43.12 13.14
C VAL A 155 32.30 -43.10 12.40
N MET A 156 33.37 -42.63 13.04
CA MET A 156 34.72 -42.86 12.53
C MET A 156 35.05 -44.32 12.76
N GLU A 157 35.06 -45.13 11.70
CA GLU A 157 35.73 -46.41 11.72
C GLU A 157 37.24 -46.16 11.58
N ASP A 158 37.99 -46.57 12.60
CA ASP A 158 39.44 -46.61 12.62
C ASP A 158 39.94 -47.50 11.48
N VAL A 159 40.59 -46.89 10.49
CA VAL A 159 41.37 -47.60 9.48
C VAL A 159 42.70 -48.00 10.11
N GLY A 160 42.73 -49.20 10.69
CA GLY A 160 43.98 -49.84 11.10
C GLY A 160 44.72 -50.38 9.89
N ILE A 161 45.90 -49.80 9.59
CA ILE A 161 46.87 -50.37 8.66
C ILE A 161 48.27 -50.36 9.32
N GLU A 162 48.80 -51.58 9.40
CA GLU A 162 50.20 -52.03 9.42
C GLU A 162 51.06 -51.96 10.69
N GLY A 163 51.73 -53.08 10.96
CA GLY A 163 53.02 -53.08 11.64
C GLY A 163 53.43 -54.39 12.31
N SER A 164 53.79 -55.41 11.53
CA SER A 164 54.50 -56.61 11.99
C SER A 164 55.84 -56.30 12.70
N SER A 165 56.24 -57.27 13.55
CA SER A 165 57.57 -57.57 14.12
C SER A 165 57.77 -57.05 15.56
N ALA A 166 58.23 -57.83 16.55
CA ALA A 166 58.86 -59.16 16.57
C ALA A 166 58.49 -59.90 17.87
#